data_AF-A0A3D2CA33-F1
#
_entry.id   AF-A0A3D2CA33-F1
#
_cell.length_a   1.000
_cell.length_b   1.000
_cell.length_c   1.000
_cell.angle_alpha   90.00
_cell.angle_beta   90.00
_cell.angle_gamma   90.00
#
_symmetry.space_group_name_H-M   'P 1'
#
loop_
_entity.id
_entity.type
_entity.pdbx_description
1 polymer ?
#
loop_
_entity_poly.entity_id
_entity_poly.type
_entity_poly.pdbx_seq_one_letter_code
_entity_poly.pdbx_strand_id
1 'polypeptide(L)'
;TDMGPPADVFSLGVVLFQILTNQRCDRAEPSGIRAAQAGVLRSYPHSRRVPAALRRICEKATSPRPEDRYADAHVLARAIERWLEGAERRAQALELVEKADAVRPELARMRHKRTQLRTLAAQWLERVPPDRPVAEKRRAWAWEREADKEGVAIERTEHHYVELLTSALQQKPGLPEARMRLAAFYRDAHARAEQVGDRREAARLEASLYAFDDGTHSEWLRGDGSLTVVTEPAGARVQLYRYESHDRRRVPVPVPLPEEGPIIERSLAMGSYLLVLEAPDHQSVRYPVWLSRCHHWSGRPPGSDTPQAIVLPRQGSLTHDDCVVSAGWCMVGDGARRWGALARARVWVDGFVMKRFPVTNAAYLEFLQDLVGLGQERRALELAPRVSGRQGSRRGAIFERSPAGGFDSVAGADPLGPVVMIPHAAAEAYAHWYAQRTGLPWRLPGELEWEKAARGVDGRRFPWGDRFDPTHANCRETRPLVPELALVDTHPVDESPYGVRGLGGNVRDWCADVFLRNGPPMPRQRATVAAAHNRETTRVVRGGCWADNGEEGAMTTRRESIPADARAPWLGFRLVRSQSNSTL
;
A
#
# COMPACT_ATOMS: atom_id res chain seq x y z
N THR A 1 -20.23 21.94 78.79
CA THR A 1 -20.11 21.07 77.60
C THR A 1 -18.90 21.54 76.86
N ASP A 2 -17.80 20.79 76.96
CA ASP A 2 -16.51 21.17 76.37
C ASP A 2 -16.65 21.22 74.84
N MET A 3 -16.51 22.41 74.24
CA MET A 3 -16.51 22.55 72.79
C MET A 3 -15.13 22.08 72.29
N GLY A 4 -15.01 20.76 72.06
CA GLY A 4 -13.79 20.17 71.54
C GLY A 4 -13.56 20.44 70.04
N PRO A 5 -12.41 20.02 69.50
CA PRO A 5 -12.02 20.21 68.08
C PRO A 5 -13.09 19.90 67.02
N PRO A 6 -14.01 18.92 67.20
CA PRO A 6 -15.10 18.68 66.25
C PRO A 6 -16.10 19.85 66.07
N ALA A 7 -16.22 20.76 67.03
CA ALA A 7 -17.07 21.96 66.92
C ALA A 7 -16.45 23.02 66.00
N ASP A 8 -15.13 23.19 66.06
CA ASP A 8 -14.37 24.09 65.17
C ASP A 8 -14.41 23.60 63.72
N VAL A 9 -14.22 22.29 63.51
CA VAL A 9 -14.32 21.66 62.18
C VAL A 9 -15.69 21.87 61.56
N PHE A 10 -16.76 21.79 62.36
CA PHE A 10 -18.12 22.06 61.89
C PHE A 10 -18.30 23.53 61.47
N SER A 11 -17.83 24.47 62.30
CA SER A 11 -17.89 25.91 61.99
C SER A 11 -17.11 26.25 60.71
N LEU A 12 -15.90 25.70 60.54
CA LEU A 12 -15.10 25.86 59.33
C LEU A 12 -15.75 25.21 58.11
N GLY A 13 -16.39 24.03 58.28
CA GLY A 13 -17.18 23.39 57.24
C GLY A 13 -18.37 24.24 56.78
N VAL A 14 -19.04 24.94 57.70
CA VAL A 14 -20.12 25.89 57.38
C VAL A 14 -19.58 27.09 56.61
N VAL A 15 -18.42 27.63 56.98
CA VAL A 15 -17.76 28.71 56.22
C VAL A 15 -17.41 28.25 54.80
N LEU A 16 -16.82 27.06 54.65
CA LEU A 16 -16.53 26.47 53.35
C LEU A 16 -17.80 26.29 52.51
N PHE A 17 -18.90 25.81 53.10
CA PHE A 17 -20.19 25.70 52.43
C PHE A 17 -20.65 27.04 51.85
N GLN A 18 -20.56 28.11 52.63
CA GLN A 18 -20.98 29.46 52.22
C GLN A 18 -20.11 29.98 51.07
N ILE A 19 -18.79 29.76 51.13
CA ILE A 19 -17.86 30.11 50.04
C ILE A 19 -18.23 29.37 48.75
N LEU A 20 -18.51 28.07 48.84
CA LEU A 20 -18.77 27.22 47.67
C LEU A 20 -20.12 27.46 47.02
N THR A 21 -21.12 27.89 47.80
CA THR A 21 -22.51 28.01 47.33
C THR A 21 -22.96 29.46 47.17
N ASN A 22 -22.22 30.42 47.74
CA ASN A 22 -22.65 31.80 47.93
C ASN A 22 -24.02 31.92 48.63
N GLN A 23 -24.35 30.95 49.50
CA GLN A 23 -25.59 30.90 50.28
C GLN A 23 -25.27 30.86 51.77
N ARG A 24 -26.07 31.57 52.59
CA ARG A 24 -25.96 31.48 54.04
C ARG A 24 -26.51 30.15 54.54
N CYS A 25 -25.81 29.58 55.52
CA CYS A 25 -26.28 28.42 56.27
C CYS A 25 -27.17 28.92 57.43
N ASP A 26 -28.36 29.44 57.13
CA ASP A 26 -29.21 30.05 58.16
C ASP A 26 -30.00 28.99 58.96
N ARG A 27 -30.08 29.19 60.28
CA ARG A 27 -31.28 29.78 60.91
C ARG A 27 -30.96 30.40 62.27
N ALA A 28 -31.40 31.65 62.44
CA ALA A 28 -31.46 32.36 63.71
C ALA A 28 -32.45 31.66 64.66
N GLU A 29 -31.99 30.75 65.51
CA GLU A 29 -32.51 30.60 66.88
C GLU A 29 -31.52 29.79 67.77
N PRO A 30 -31.11 30.30 68.95
CA PRO A 30 -30.09 29.66 69.80
C PRO A 30 -30.50 28.34 70.48
N SER A 31 -31.75 27.91 70.36
CA SER A 31 -32.35 26.85 71.20
C SER A 31 -32.19 25.42 70.67
N GLY A 32 -31.53 25.20 69.52
CA GLY A 32 -31.51 23.89 68.85
C GLY A 32 -30.21 23.50 68.17
N ILE A 33 -29.06 23.48 68.87
CA ILE A 33 -27.75 23.08 68.29
C ILE A 33 -27.83 21.72 67.55
N ARG A 34 -28.59 20.74 68.06
CA ARG A 34 -28.79 19.43 67.39
C ARG A 34 -29.70 19.50 66.16
N ALA A 35 -30.73 20.37 66.17
CA ALA A 35 -31.62 20.57 65.03
C ALA A 35 -30.95 21.36 63.90
N ALA A 36 -30.07 22.31 64.26
CA ALA A 36 -29.20 23.03 63.34
C ALA A 36 -28.19 22.08 62.67
N GLN A 37 -27.53 21.19 63.43
CA GLN A 37 -26.65 20.15 62.90
C GLN A 37 -27.36 19.18 61.93
N ALA A 38 -28.62 18.84 62.18
CA ALA A 38 -29.44 18.03 61.28
C ALA A 38 -29.98 18.79 60.05
N GLY A 39 -30.00 20.13 60.08
CA GLY A 39 -30.54 21.01 59.04
C GLY A 39 -29.55 21.44 57.95
N VAL A 40 -28.24 21.52 58.27
CA VAL A 40 -27.18 21.92 57.31
C VAL A 40 -27.17 21.06 56.04
N LEU A 41 -27.54 19.78 56.16
CA LEU A 41 -27.56 18.81 55.04
C LEU A 41 -28.76 18.94 54.10
N ARG A 42 -29.83 19.68 54.45
CA ARG A 42 -31.03 19.79 53.60
C ARG A 42 -30.88 20.80 52.45
N SER A 43 -29.83 21.64 52.46
CA SER A 43 -29.56 22.67 51.45
C SER A 43 -28.27 22.44 50.67
N TYR A 44 -27.86 21.19 50.43
CA TYR A 44 -27.05 20.90 49.24
C TYR A 44 -27.98 20.57 48.07
N PRO A 45 -28.60 21.57 47.37
CA PRO A 45 -29.02 21.27 46.02
C PRO A 45 -27.73 20.85 45.31
N HIS A 46 -27.81 19.83 44.47
CA HIS A 46 -26.67 19.25 43.78
C HIS A 46 -26.07 20.25 42.77
N SER A 47 -25.54 21.38 43.24
CA SER A 47 -25.02 22.46 42.43
C SER A 47 -23.88 21.88 41.62
N ARG A 48 -24.13 21.67 40.32
CA ARG A 48 -23.14 21.15 39.38
C ARG A 48 -21.88 22.02 39.30
N ARG A 49 -21.92 23.24 39.87
CA ARG A 49 -20.80 24.17 39.97
C ARG A 49 -19.74 23.79 41.02
N VAL A 50 -20.10 23.02 42.06
CA VAL A 50 -19.13 22.62 43.10
C VAL A 50 -18.58 21.21 42.79
N PRO A 51 -17.26 21.05 42.60
CA PRO A 51 -16.64 19.75 42.33
C PRO A 51 -16.95 18.72 43.40
N ALA A 52 -17.27 17.49 42.99
CA ALA A 52 -17.71 16.43 43.89
C ALA A 52 -16.70 16.12 45.02
N ALA A 53 -15.40 16.23 44.77
CA ALA A 53 -14.37 16.04 45.78
C ALA A 53 -14.40 17.11 46.88
N LEU A 54 -14.55 18.38 46.49
CA LEU A 54 -14.63 19.49 47.43
C LEU A 54 -15.96 19.49 48.20
N ARG A 55 -17.02 19.04 47.54
CA ARG A 55 -18.31 18.76 48.19
C ARG A 55 -18.17 17.70 49.28
N ARG A 56 -17.54 16.56 49.01
CA ARG A 56 -17.30 15.51 50.01
C ARG A 56 -16.48 16.00 51.20
N ILE A 57 -15.48 16.85 50.97
CA ILE A 57 -14.70 17.48 52.04
C ILE A 57 -15.63 18.33 52.93
N CYS A 58 -16.47 19.15 52.30
CA CYS A 58 -17.41 20.01 53.03
C CYS A 58 -18.52 19.22 53.75
N GLU A 59 -19.08 18.18 53.13
CA GLU A 59 -20.06 17.25 53.73
C GLU A 59 -19.46 16.53 54.96
N LYS A 60 -18.22 16.05 54.86
CA LYS A 60 -17.52 15.42 55.98
C LYS A 60 -17.27 16.41 57.12
N ALA A 61 -16.85 17.64 56.81
CA ALA A 61 -16.63 18.68 57.81
C ALA A 61 -17.93 19.09 58.54
N THR A 62 -19.07 19.06 57.82
CA THR A 62 -20.38 19.47 58.34
C THR A 62 -21.26 18.31 58.83
N SER A 63 -20.70 17.11 59.04
CA SER A 63 -21.47 15.94 59.49
C SER A 63 -22.20 16.19 60.82
N PRO A 64 -23.46 15.78 61.00
CA PRO A 64 -24.20 15.96 62.25
C PRO A 64 -23.57 15.18 63.41
N ARG A 65 -22.88 14.07 63.13
CA ARG A 65 -22.16 13.24 64.09
C ARG A 65 -20.71 13.72 64.24
N PRO A 66 -20.26 14.14 65.44
CA PRO A 66 -18.88 14.59 65.67
C PRO A 66 -17.80 13.59 65.23
N GLU A 67 -18.06 12.29 65.42
CA GLU A 67 -17.17 11.18 65.07
C GLU A 67 -16.94 10.99 63.57
N ASP A 68 -17.87 11.46 62.74
CA ASP A 68 -17.77 11.37 61.27
C ASP A 68 -17.00 12.57 60.66
N ARG A 69 -16.67 13.58 61.48
CA ARG A 69 -15.93 14.78 61.05
C ARG A 69 -14.43 14.52 60.94
N TYR A 70 -13.70 15.51 60.45
CA TYR A 70 -12.24 15.51 60.59
C TYR A 70 -11.85 15.63 62.06
N ALA A 71 -10.75 14.98 62.44
CA ALA A 71 -10.30 14.92 63.85
C ALA A 71 -10.02 16.32 64.43
N ASP A 72 -9.53 17.24 63.60
CA ASP A 72 -9.25 18.63 63.95
C ASP A 72 -9.23 19.53 62.69
N ALA A 73 -9.10 20.84 62.90
CA ALA A 73 -9.03 21.83 61.82
C ALA A 73 -7.81 21.65 60.90
N HIS A 74 -6.67 21.13 61.38
CA HIS A 74 -5.48 20.88 60.56
C HIS A 74 -5.73 19.72 59.57
N VAL A 75 -6.48 18.69 59.96
CA VAL A 75 -6.85 17.59 59.06
C VAL A 75 -7.80 18.07 57.95
N LEU A 76 -8.76 18.95 58.29
CA LEU A 76 -9.64 19.60 57.30
C LEU A 76 -8.83 20.49 56.34
N ALA A 77 -7.97 21.37 56.85
CA ALA A 77 -7.11 22.23 56.05
C ALA A 77 -6.27 21.40 55.05
N ARG A 78 -5.59 20.36 55.53
CA ARG A 78 -4.83 19.43 54.66
C ARG A 78 -5.68 18.72 53.61
N ALA A 79 -6.98 18.51 53.84
CA ALA A 79 -7.87 17.93 52.84
C ALA A 79 -8.20 18.94 51.73
N ILE A 80 -8.43 20.20 52.09
CA ILE A 80 -8.67 21.30 51.14
C ILE A 80 -7.40 21.63 50.36
N GLU A 81 -6.25 21.73 51.03
CA GLU A 81 -4.93 21.96 50.40
C GLU A 81 -4.62 20.89 49.35
N ARG A 82 -4.78 19.60 49.70
CA ARG A 82 -4.62 18.49 48.74
C ARG A 82 -5.56 18.59 47.54
N TRP A 83 -6.77 19.10 47.73
CA TRP A 83 -7.71 19.35 46.62
C TRP A 83 -7.26 20.52 45.75
N LEU A 84 -6.85 21.64 46.36
CA LEU A 84 -6.34 22.83 45.67
C LEU A 84 -5.10 22.50 44.84
N GLU A 85 -4.13 21.80 45.42
CA GLU A 85 -2.94 21.30 44.70
C GLU A 85 -3.34 20.45 43.48
N GLY A 86 -4.34 19.59 43.62
CA GLY A 86 -4.85 18.76 42.53
C GLY A 86 -5.58 19.56 41.43
N ALA A 87 -6.28 20.62 41.80
CA ALA A 87 -6.97 21.52 40.88
C ALA A 87 -5.99 22.42 40.12
N GLU A 88 -4.97 22.93 40.81
CA GLU A 88 -3.90 23.74 40.24
C GLU A 88 -3.06 22.92 39.24
N ARG A 89 -2.65 21.70 39.61
CA ARG A 89 -1.97 20.77 38.68
C ARG A 89 -2.80 20.47 37.43
N ARG A 90 -4.14 20.36 37.56
CA ARG A 90 -5.03 20.20 36.41
C ARG A 90 -5.04 21.46 35.54
N ALA A 91 -5.11 22.65 36.12
CA ALA A 91 -5.08 23.91 35.37
C ALA A 91 -3.76 24.09 34.61
N GLN A 92 -2.63 23.85 35.26
CA GLN A 92 -1.30 23.86 34.63
C GLN A 92 -1.18 22.84 33.49
N ALA A 93 -1.72 21.63 33.68
CA ALA A 93 -1.75 20.61 32.64
C ALA A 93 -2.63 21.02 31.45
N LEU A 94 -3.76 21.69 31.68
CA LEU A 94 -4.61 22.22 30.61
C LEU A 94 -3.94 23.36 29.84
N GLU A 95 -3.19 24.23 30.50
CA GLU A 95 -2.40 25.28 29.83
C GLU A 95 -1.35 24.67 28.88
N LEU A 96 -0.70 23.56 29.28
CA LEU A 96 0.21 22.82 28.40
C LEU A 96 -0.51 22.21 27.19
N VAL A 97 -1.75 21.72 27.38
CA VAL A 97 -2.59 21.25 26.28
C VAL A 97 -2.97 22.39 25.33
N GLU A 98 -3.31 23.56 25.84
CA GLU A 98 -3.60 24.75 25.02
C GLU A 98 -2.38 25.18 24.21
N LYS A 99 -1.19 25.18 24.83
CA LYS A 99 0.09 25.43 24.13
C LYS A 99 0.31 24.42 23.01
N ALA A 100 0.03 23.13 23.26
CA ALA A 100 0.15 22.10 22.23
C ALA A 100 -0.85 22.34 21.07
N ASP A 101 -2.09 22.69 21.38
CA ASP A 101 -3.11 22.98 20.36
C ASP A 101 -2.76 24.19 19.49
N ALA A 102 -2.11 25.21 20.08
CA ALA A 102 -1.66 26.40 19.36
C ALA A 102 -0.61 26.09 18.27
N VAL A 103 0.13 24.98 18.38
CA VAL A 103 1.13 24.53 17.40
C VAL A 103 0.49 23.88 16.16
N ARG A 104 -0.71 23.32 16.28
CA ARG A 104 -1.34 22.51 15.20
C ARG A 104 -1.59 23.28 13.89
N PRO A 105 -2.07 24.55 13.89
CA PRO A 105 -2.26 25.31 12.66
C PRO A 105 -0.94 25.55 11.90
N GLU A 106 0.14 25.81 12.62
CA GLU A 106 1.47 25.99 12.03
C GLU A 106 1.94 24.68 11.38
N LEU A 107 1.82 23.56 12.10
CA LEU A 107 2.17 22.24 11.58
C LEU A 107 1.40 21.88 10.30
N ALA A 108 0.11 22.22 10.24
CA ALA A 108 -0.72 22.03 9.04
C ALA A 108 -0.22 22.87 7.86
N ARG A 109 0.15 24.15 8.09
CA ARG A 109 0.72 25.04 7.07
C ARG A 109 2.04 24.51 6.53
N MET A 110 2.95 24.08 7.41
CA MET A 110 4.25 23.52 7.02
C MET A 110 4.09 22.26 6.16
N ARG A 111 3.22 21.33 6.58
CA ARG A 111 2.91 20.11 5.81
C ARG A 111 2.33 20.43 4.43
N HIS A 112 1.44 21.41 4.34
CA HIS A 112 0.89 21.86 3.07
C HIS A 112 1.98 22.46 2.16
N LYS A 113 2.80 23.39 2.70
CA LYS A 113 3.92 24.01 1.97
C LYS A 113 4.92 22.96 1.46
N ARG A 114 5.32 22.01 2.30
CA ARG A 114 6.19 20.88 1.91
C ARG A 114 5.62 20.10 0.72
N THR A 115 4.32 19.78 0.79
CA THR A 115 3.63 19.02 -0.27
C THR A 115 3.57 19.81 -1.59
N GLN A 116 3.30 21.11 -1.53
CA GLN A 116 3.30 21.98 -2.70
C GLN A 116 4.69 22.08 -3.32
N LEU A 117 5.73 22.32 -2.52
CA LEU A 117 7.11 22.42 -2.99
C LEU A 117 7.58 21.12 -3.67
N ARG A 118 7.27 19.96 -3.08
CA ARG A 118 7.58 18.65 -3.70
C ARG A 118 6.84 18.45 -5.02
N THR A 119 5.57 18.85 -5.08
CA THR A 119 4.77 18.78 -6.32
C THR A 119 5.36 19.68 -7.41
N LEU A 120 5.71 20.93 -7.08
CA LEU A 120 6.33 21.87 -8.03
C LEU A 120 7.67 21.37 -8.54
N ALA A 121 8.53 20.85 -7.66
CA ALA A 121 9.80 20.24 -8.03
C ALA A 121 9.59 19.06 -8.99
N ALA A 122 8.67 18.15 -8.67
CA ALA A 122 8.37 16.99 -9.49
C ALA A 122 7.87 17.41 -10.89
N GLN A 123 6.90 18.33 -10.97
CA GLN A 123 6.36 18.83 -12.25
C GLN A 123 7.43 19.54 -13.11
N TRP A 124 8.39 20.23 -12.48
CA TRP A 124 9.47 20.89 -13.20
C TRP A 124 10.51 19.90 -13.73
N LEU A 125 10.97 18.98 -12.89
CA LEU A 125 11.90 17.93 -13.28
C LEU A 125 11.29 16.96 -14.30
N GLU A 126 9.96 16.89 -14.36
CA GLU A 126 9.26 16.17 -15.41
C GLU A 126 9.51 16.76 -16.81
N ARG A 127 9.61 18.09 -16.89
CA ARG A 127 9.81 18.84 -18.13
C ARG A 127 11.28 19.05 -18.49
N VAL A 128 12.19 18.84 -17.54
CA VAL A 128 13.63 19.06 -17.70
C VAL A 128 14.35 17.71 -17.59
N PRO A 129 14.79 17.12 -18.72
CA PRO A 129 15.54 15.86 -18.71
C PRO A 129 16.79 15.89 -17.81
N PRO A 130 17.20 14.75 -17.22
CA PRO A 130 18.32 14.71 -16.27
C PRO A 130 19.67 15.17 -16.82
N ASP A 131 19.89 15.02 -18.13
CA ASP A 131 21.09 15.40 -18.87
C ASP A 131 21.16 16.89 -19.20
N ARG A 132 20.07 17.65 -18.98
CA ARG A 132 20.08 19.11 -19.14
C ARG A 132 21.08 19.78 -18.19
N PRO A 133 21.65 20.93 -18.58
CA PRO A 133 22.57 21.70 -17.75
C PRO A 133 22.01 21.94 -16.34
N VAL A 134 22.91 21.93 -15.35
CA VAL A 134 22.57 22.18 -13.94
C VAL A 134 21.73 23.45 -13.75
N ALA A 135 22.01 24.50 -14.52
CA ALA A 135 21.30 25.78 -14.45
C ALA A 135 19.77 25.62 -14.57
N GLU A 136 19.28 24.72 -15.42
CA GLU A 136 17.84 24.49 -15.66
C GLU A 136 17.17 23.69 -14.54
N LYS A 137 17.96 22.92 -13.79
CA LYS A 137 17.51 22.07 -12.67
C LYS A 137 17.58 22.79 -11.32
N ARG A 138 18.41 23.84 -11.21
CA ARG A 138 18.64 24.59 -9.95
C ARG A 138 17.35 25.05 -9.28
N ARG A 139 16.34 25.45 -10.06
CA ARG A 139 15.04 25.89 -9.53
C ARG A 139 14.28 24.77 -8.83
N ALA A 140 14.17 23.61 -9.48
CA ALA A 140 13.54 22.44 -8.87
C ALA A 140 14.28 21.99 -7.61
N TRP A 141 15.61 21.94 -7.66
CA TRP A 141 16.42 21.56 -6.50
C TRP A 141 16.33 22.58 -5.36
N ALA A 142 16.05 23.85 -5.65
CA ALA A 142 15.77 24.84 -4.62
C ALA A 142 14.45 24.54 -3.90
N TRP A 143 13.40 24.15 -4.62
CA TRP A 143 12.14 23.69 -4.01
C TRP A 143 12.32 22.39 -3.22
N GLU A 144 13.12 21.43 -3.71
CA GLU A 144 13.42 20.21 -2.96
C GLU A 144 14.14 20.51 -1.65
N ARG A 145 15.20 21.33 -1.69
CA ARG A 145 15.91 21.75 -0.47
C ARG A 145 15.02 22.49 0.51
N GLU A 146 14.13 23.35 0.02
CA GLU A 146 13.17 24.05 0.87
C GLU A 146 12.15 23.07 1.47
N ALA A 147 11.65 22.10 0.70
CA ALA A 147 10.78 21.05 1.21
C ALA A 147 11.48 20.15 2.24
N ASP A 148 12.78 19.92 2.11
CA ASP A 148 13.59 19.18 3.09
C ASP A 148 13.73 19.96 4.39
N LYS A 149 13.99 21.27 4.31
CA LYS A 149 14.00 22.15 5.49
C LYS A 149 12.66 22.15 6.20
N GLU A 150 11.56 22.27 5.46
CA GLU A 150 10.20 22.14 6.01
C GLU A 150 10.00 20.77 6.66
N GLY A 151 10.52 19.69 6.07
CA GLY A 151 10.50 18.35 6.65
C GLY A 151 11.16 18.27 8.03
N VAL A 152 12.40 18.78 8.14
CA VAL A 152 13.13 18.81 9.42
C VAL A 152 12.41 19.69 10.45
N ALA A 153 11.83 20.82 10.02
CA ALA A 153 11.09 21.69 10.91
C ALA A 153 9.79 21.04 11.39
N ILE A 154 9.05 20.33 10.51
CA ILE A 154 7.86 19.54 10.86
C ILE A 154 8.21 18.52 11.95
N GLU A 155 9.28 17.75 11.80
CA GLU A 155 9.70 16.74 12.77
C GLU A 155 9.97 17.34 14.16
N ARG A 156 10.66 18.48 14.21
CA ARG A 156 10.93 19.21 15.47
C ARG A 156 9.64 19.70 16.12
N THR A 157 8.74 20.27 15.33
CA THR A 157 7.46 20.80 15.81
C THR A 157 6.54 19.67 16.29
N GLU A 158 6.54 18.51 15.61
CA GLU A 158 5.83 17.30 16.07
C GLU A 158 6.40 16.78 17.39
N HIS A 159 7.72 16.77 17.53
CA HIS A 159 8.36 16.39 18.79
C HIS A 159 7.92 17.31 19.94
N HIS A 160 7.99 18.63 19.72
CA HIS A 160 7.56 19.62 20.70
C HIS A 160 6.07 19.46 21.09
N TYR A 161 5.20 19.18 20.12
CA TYR A 161 3.79 18.90 20.36
C TYR A 161 3.61 17.70 21.31
N VAL A 162 4.33 16.60 21.07
CA VAL A 162 4.29 15.40 21.92
C VAL A 162 4.88 15.69 23.31
N GLU A 163 5.97 16.45 23.41
CA GLU A 163 6.59 16.84 24.68
C GLU A 163 5.65 17.64 25.56
N LEU A 164 4.93 18.63 25.01
CA LEU A 164 3.96 19.44 25.75
C LEU A 164 2.83 18.57 26.34
N LEU A 165 2.28 17.65 25.54
CA LEU A 165 1.22 16.76 26.00
C LEU A 165 1.72 15.72 27.01
N THR A 166 2.94 15.23 26.84
CA THR A 166 3.57 14.31 27.80
C THR A 166 3.82 15.01 29.13
N SER A 167 4.28 16.27 29.09
CA SER A 167 4.45 17.12 30.27
C SER A 167 3.12 17.38 30.97
N ALA A 168 2.03 17.58 30.21
CA ALA A 168 0.68 17.70 30.78
C ALA A 168 0.26 16.43 31.54
N LEU A 169 0.59 15.24 31.02
CA LEU A 169 0.33 13.97 31.70
C LEU A 169 1.21 13.73 32.92
N GLN A 170 2.43 14.27 32.95
CA GLN A 170 3.28 14.26 34.15
C GLN A 170 2.67 15.12 35.27
N GLN A 171 2.12 16.30 34.91
CA GLN A 171 1.43 17.17 35.87
C GLN A 171 0.12 16.56 36.38
N LYS A 172 -0.67 15.99 35.47
CA LYS A 172 -1.92 15.31 35.79
C LYS A 172 -2.02 13.95 35.07
N PRO A 173 -1.62 12.85 35.74
CA PRO A 173 -1.79 11.52 35.18
C PRO A 173 -3.26 11.24 34.84
N GLY A 174 -3.49 10.68 33.65
CA GLY A 174 -4.83 10.34 33.17
C GLY A 174 -5.66 11.51 32.64
N LEU A 175 -5.07 12.69 32.41
CA LEU A 175 -5.79 13.84 31.82
C LEU A 175 -6.39 13.45 30.44
N PRO A 176 -7.73 13.39 30.29
CA PRO A 176 -8.36 12.96 29.03
C PRO A 176 -7.97 13.84 27.84
N GLU A 177 -7.91 15.16 28.06
CA GLU A 177 -7.61 16.15 27.03
C GLU A 177 -6.24 15.89 26.37
N ALA A 178 -5.22 15.56 27.15
CA ALA A 178 -3.89 15.24 26.64
C ALA A 178 -3.83 13.84 26.01
N ARG A 179 -4.46 12.84 26.62
CA ARG A 179 -4.51 11.45 26.10
C ARG A 179 -5.14 11.39 24.72
N MET A 180 -6.32 12.00 24.55
CA MET A 180 -7.04 12.01 23.26
C MET A 180 -6.20 12.65 22.14
N ARG A 181 -5.45 13.72 22.43
CA ARG A 181 -4.59 14.41 21.47
C ARG A 181 -3.38 13.57 21.08
N LEU A 182 -2.73 12.92 22.05
CA LEU A 182 -1.65 11.98 21.78
C LEU A 182 -2.14 10.78 20.96
N ALA A 183 -3.28 10.19 21.31
CA ALA A 183 -3.87 9.08 20.56
C ALA A 183 -4.16 9.50 19.10
N ALA A 184 -4.83 10.62 18.88
CA ALA A 184 -5.08 11.13 17.53
C ALA A 184 -3.79 11.38 16.73
N PHE A 185 -2.76 11.96 17.37
CA PHE A 185 -1.45 12.17 16.76
C PHE A 185 -0.79 10.85 16.34
N TYR A 186 -0.72 9.87 17.26
CA TYR A 186 -0.11 8.59 16.97
C TYR A 186 -0.88 7.79 15.92
N ARG A 187 -2.21 7.88 15.89
CA ARG A 187 -3.04 7.30 14.83
C ARG A 187 -2.66 7.88 13.46
N ASP A 188 -2.58 9.20 13.35
CA ASP A 188 -2.23 9.86 12.08
C ASP A 188 -0.79 9.55 11.66
N ALA A 189 0.15 9.53 12.62
CA ALA A 189 1.55 9.19 12.36
C ALA A 189 1.70 7.73 11.92
N HIS A 190 1.01 6.82 12.61
CA HIS A 190 0.95 5.40 12.28
C HIS A 190 0.44 5.17 10.85
N ALA A 191 -0.66 5.83 10.48
CA ALA A 191 -1.20 5.75 9.11
C ALA A 191 -0.19 6.19 8.05
N ARG A 192 0.59 7.26 8.31
CA ARG A 192 1.66 7.71 7.39
C ARG A 192 2.78 6.68 7.28
N ALA A 193 3.21 6.09 8.40
CA ALA A 193 4.25 5.06 8.43
C ALA A 193 3.83 3.79 7.66
N GLU A 194 2.58 3.33 7.84
CA GLU A 194 2.00 2.22 7.07
C GLU A 194 1.95 2.53 5.58
N GLN A 195 1.55 3.74 5.20
CA GLN A 195 1.44 4.16 3.79
C GLN A 195 2.79 4.15 3.05
N VAL A 196 3.88 4.56 3.72
CA VAL A 196 5.23 4.52 3.15
C VAL A 196 5.90 3.14 3.29
N GLY A 197 5.29 2.22 4.05
CA GLY A 197 5.78 0.86 4.25
C GLY A 197 6.88 0.73 5.30
N ASP A 198 7.06 1.72 6.18
CA ASP A 198 8.01 1.64 7.29
C ASP A 198 7.42 0.80 8.42
N ARG A 199 7.65 -0.52 8.34
CA ARG A 199 7.09 -1.49 9.30
C ARG A 199 7.60 -1.28 10.73
N ARG A 200 8.85 -0.82 10.90
CA ARG A 200 9.44 -0.64 12.23
C ARG A 200 8.81 0.56 12.92
N GLU A 201 8.70 1.66 12.18
CA GLU A 201 8.09 2.87 12.69
C GLU A 201 6.58 2.70 12.92
N ALA A 202 5.87 2.02 12.00
CA ALA A 202 4.47 1.68 12.19
C ALA A 202 4.26 0.89 13.49
N ALA A 203 5.02 -0.20 13.73
CA ALA A 203 4.89 -0.99 14.96
C ALA A 203 5.13 -0.16 16.24
N ARG A 204 6.11 0.75 16.22
CA ARG A 204 6.40 1.66 17.35
C ARG A 204 5.24 2.62 17.60
N LEU A 205 4.71 3.23 16.55
CA LEU A 205 3.59 4.19 16.65
C LEU A 205 2.27 3.51 17.05
N GLU A 206 2.05 2.26 16.64
CA GLU A 206 0.91 1.44 17.06
C GLU A 206 0.96 1.19 18.57
N ALA A 207 2.12 0.80 19.10
CA ALA A 207 2.31 0.62 20.54
C ALA A 207 2.08 1.92 21.33
N SER A 208 2.56 3.06 20.79
CA SER A 208 2.27 4.37 21.38
C SER A 208 0.76 4.69 21.35
N LEU A 209 0.07 4.43 20.24
CA LEU A 209 -1.38 4.63 20.13
C LEU A 209 -2.11 3.81 21.19
N TYR A 210 -1.80 2.53 21.33
CA TYR A 210 -2.38 1.65 22.36
C TYR A 210 -2.23 2.20 23.78
N ALA A 211 -1.10 2.84 24.12
CA ALA A 211 -0.87 3.38 25.46
C ALA A 211 -1.78 4.57 25.82
N PHE A 212 -2.18 5.36 24.82
CA PHE A 212 -2.95 6.60 25.02
C PHE A 212 -4.43 6.48 24.63
N ASP A 213 -4.79 5.50 23.80
CA ASP A 213 -6.17 5.30 23.36
C ASP A 213 -7.14 5.11 24.54
N ASP A 214 -8.36 5.61 24.37
CA ASP A 214 -9.48 5.49 25.31
C ASP A 214 -10.61 4.61 24.76
N GLY A 215 -10.33 3.89 23.67
CA GLY A 215 -11.29 3.10 22.91
C GLY A 215 -11.73 3.77 21.61
N THR A 216 -11.52 5.08 21.44
CA THR A 216 -11.91 5.83 20.23
C THR A 216 -11.26 5.29 18.96
N HIS A 217 -10.05 4.73 19.05
CA HIS A 217 -9.32 4.16 17.92
C HIS A 217 -9.33 2.64 17.89
N SER A 218 -10.26 1.97 18.60
CA SER A 218 -10.34 0.50 18.66
C SER A 218 -10.49 -0.15 17.28
N GLU A 219 -11.27 0.45 16.38
CA GLU A 219 -11.44 -0.07 15.02
C GLU A 219 -10.13 -0.01 14.23
N TRP A 220 -9.41 1.11 14.34
CA TRP A 220 -8.09 1.27 13.74
C TRP A 220 -7.12 0.24 14.30
N LEU A 221 -7.01 0.15 15.63
CA LEU A 221 -6.10 -0.77 16.32
C LEU A 221 -6.36 -2.25 16.04
N ARG A 222 -7.61 -2.64 15.71
CA ARG A 222 -7.93 -4.01 15.27
C ARG A 222 -7.11 -4.41 14.03
N GLY A 223 -6.81 -3.47 13.15
CA GLY A 223 -6.00 -3.74 11.97
C GLY A 223 -6.73 -4.43 10.83
N ASP A 224 -8.07 -4.47 10.88
CA ASP A 224 -8.88 -5.13 9.88
C ASP A 224 -9.23 -4.20 8.73
N GLY A 225 -9.38 -4.77 7.53
CA GLY A 225 -10.16 -4.20 6.43
C GLY A 225 -11.40 -5.04 6.18
N SER A 226 -12.26 -4.62 5.26
CA SER A 226 -13.41 -5.43 4.85
C SER A 226 -13.36 -5.76 3.35
N LEU A 227 -13.87 -6.94 3.01
CA LEU A 227 -13.82 -7.50 1.66
C LEU A 227 -15.23 -7.82 1.17
N THR A 228 -15.57 -7.32 -0.02
CA THR A 228 -16.73 -7.77 -0.81
C THR A 228 -16.24 -8.25 -2.17
N VAL A 229 -16.67 -9.44 -2.58
CA VAL A 229 -16.33 -10.09 -3.84
C VAL A 229 -17.60 -10.29 -4.64
N VAL A 230 -17.62 -9.75 -5.86
CA VAL A 230 -18.70 -9.93 -6.83
C VAL A 230 -18.12 -10.72 -8.00
N THR A 231 -18.81 -11.77 -8.45
CA THR A 231 -18.33 -12.68 -9.50
C THR A 231 -19.34 -12.80 -10.63
N GLU A 232 -18.86 -13.17 -11.81
CA GLU A 232 -19.65 -13.59 -12.97
C GLU A 232 -19.11 -14.96 -13.43
N PRO A 233 -19.89 -16.06 -13.32
CA PRO A 233 -21.27 -16.11 -12.83
C PRO A 233 -21.39 -15.75 -11.34
N ALA A 234 -22.56 -15.26 -10.96
CA ALA A 234 -22.86 -14.91 -9.56
C ALA A 234 -22.81 -16.16 -8.66
N GLY A 235 -22.32 -15.98 -7.43
CA GLY A 235 -22.28 -17.05 -6.43
C GLY A 235 -21.13 -18.05 -6.62
N ALA A 236 -20.07 -17.67 -7.34
CA ALA A 236 -18.88 -18.51 -7.43
C ALA A 236 -18.31 -18.80 -6.03
N ARG A 237 -17.88 -20.04 -5.80
CA ARG A 237 -17.22 -20.47 -4.58
C ARG A 237 -15.89 -19.74 -4.44
N VAL A 238 -15.64 -19.21 -3.24
CA VAL A 238 -14.40 -18.49 -2.93
C VAL A 238 -13.58 -19.28 -1.91
N GLN A 239 -12.39 -19.70 -2.30
CA GLN A 239 -11.37 -20.15 -1.36
C GLN A 239 -10.42 -18.99 -1.05
N LEU A 240 -10.21 -18.71 0.24
CA LEU A 240 -9.39 -17.61 0.71
C LEU A 240 -8.03 -18.12 1.20
N TYR A 241 -6.96 -17.48 0.73
CA TYR A 241 -5.60 -17.74 1.18
C TYR A 241 -4.95 -16.42 1.59
N ARG A 242 -4.21 -16.40 2.70
CA ARG A 242 -3.35 -15.29 3.10
C ARG A 242 -1.94 -15.54 2.60
N TYR A 243 -1.28 -14.54 2.02
CA TYR A 243 0.13 -14.68 1.68
C TYR A 243 1.02 -14.53 2.92
N GLU A 244 1.84 -15.54 3.17
CA GLU A 244 2.83 -15.57 4.24
C GLU A 244 4.24 -15.73 3.68
N SER A 245 5.25 -15.31 4.45
CA SER A 245 6.65 -15.34 4.00
C SER A 245 7.32 -16.67 4.36
N HIS A 246 7.45 -17.59 3.41
CA HIS A 246 8.14 -18.88 3.56
C HIS A 246 9.29 -18.98 2.55
N ASP A 247 10.50 -19.36 2.99
CA ASP A 247 11.69 -19.50 2.14
C ASP A 247 11.94 -18.28 1.24
N ARG A 248 11.83 -17.06 1.79
CA ARG A 248 11.98 -15.79 1.04
C ARG A 248 10.92 -15.54 -0.04
N ARG A 249 9.85 -16.35 -0.10
CA ARG A 249 8.72 -16.24 -1.03
C ARG A 249 7.44 -15.88 -0.29
N ARG A 250 6.47 -15.32 -1.01
CA ARG A 250 5.09 -15.15 -0.55
C ARG A 250 4.28 -16.36 -0.99
N VAL A 251 3.93 -17.22 -0.04
CA VAL A 251 3.20 -18.47 -0.28
C VAL A 251 1.75 -18.31 0.22
N PRO A 252 0.73 -18.71 -0.56
CA PRO A 252 -0.66 -18.69 -0.11
C PRO A 252 -0.91 -19.78 0.94
N VAL A 253 -1.34 -19.38 2.14
CA VAL A 253 -1.74 -20.26 3.24
C VAL A 253 -3.26 -20.20 3.38
N PRO A 254 -3.97 -21.35 3.41
CA PRO A 254 -5.43 -21.37 3.50
C PRO A 254 -5.94 -20.63 4.74
N VAL A 255 -6.99 -19.83 4.57
CA VAL A 255 -7.74 -19.19 5.66
C VAL A 255 -9.13 -19.82 5.68
N PRO A 256 -9.51 -20.55 6.75
CA PRO A 256 -10.82 -21.17 6.82
C PRO A 256 -11.91 -20.11 6.79
N LEU A 257 -12.87 -20.28 5.89
CA LEU A 257 -14.08 -19.48 5.83
C LEU A 257 -15.21 -20.25 6.54
N PRO A 258 -15.99 -19.60 7.43
CA PRO A 258 -17.05 -20.26 8.18
C PRO A 258 -18.24 -20.69 7.30
N GLU A 259 -18.39 -20.11 6.10
CA GLU A 259 -19.48 -20.39 5.17
C GLU A 259 -18.95 -20.53 3.74
N GLU A 260 -19.45 -21.51 3.00
CA GLU A 260 -19.27 -21.57 1.54
C GLU A 260 -20.23 -20.57 0.87
N GLY A 261 -19.70 -19.61 0.11
CA GLY A 261 -20.54 -18.62 -0.56
C GLY A 261 -19.80 -17.33 -0.94
N PRO A 262 -20.53 -16.33 -1.44
CA PRO A 262 -19.95 -15.04 -1.78
C PRO A 262 -19.42 -14.32 -0.53
N ILE A 263 -18.30 -13.62 -0.68
CA ILE A 263 -17.74 -12.79 0.38
C ILE A 263 -18.43 -11.42 0.33
N ILE A 264 -19.19 -11.06 1.37
CA ILE A 264 -19.87 -9.76 1.50
C ILE A 264 -19.46 -9.11 2.81
N GLU A 265 -18.86 -7.92 2.73
CA GLU A 265 -18.41 -7.09 3.86
C GLU A 265 -17.66 -7.84 4.96
N ARG A 266 -16.90 -8.88 4.60
CA ARG A 266 -16.20 -9.71 5.60
C ARG A 266 -15.02 -8.95 6.18
N SER A 267 -14.97 -8.82 7.50
CA SER A 267 -13.82 -8.29 8.24
C SER A 267 -12.67 -9.29 8.19
N LEU A 268 -11.50 -8.84 7.74
CA LEU A 268 -10.29 -9.63 7.65
C LEU A 268 -9.10 -8.76 8.08
N ALA A 269 -8.11 -9.36 8.73
CA ALA A 269 -6.86 -8.67 9.04
C ALA A 269 -6.27 -8.04 7.77
N MET A 270 -5.68 -6.85 7.88
CA MET A 270 -5.00 -6.24 6.74
C MET A 270 -3.89 -7.15 6.20
N GLY A 271 -3.65 -7.11 4.89
CA GLY A 271 -2.61 -7.89 4.25
C GLY A 271 -2.90 -8.27 2.81
N SER A 272 -2.04 -9.16 2.29
CA SER A 272 -2.19 -9.72 0.95
C SER A 272 -2.88 -11.07 1.01
N TYR A 273 -3.86 -11.23 0.14
CA TYR A 273 -4.66 -12.42 0.00
C TYR A 273 -4.66 -12.90 -1.45
N LEU A 274 -4.89 -14.20 -1.63
CA LEU A 274 -5.25 -14.80 -2.90
C LEU A 274 -6.63 -15.42 -2.75
N LEU A 275 -7.55 -15.02 -3.61
CA LEU A 275 -8.81 -15.71 -3.80
C LEU A 275 -8.65 -16.72 -4.94
N VAL A 276 -9.13 -17.93 -4.73
CA VAL A 276 -9.32 -18.91 -5.80
C VAL A 276 -10.83 -19.05 -5.99
N LEU A 277 -11.31 -18.58 -7.15
CA LEU A 277 -12.73 -18.50 -7.49
C LEU A 277 -13.09 -19.67 -8.39
N GLU A 278 -14.18 -20.37 -8.06
CA GLU A 278 -14.61 -21.56 -8.78
C GLU A 278 -16.12 -21.54 -9.00
N ALA A 279 -16.56 -21.88 -10.20
CA ALA A 279 -17.97 -22.05 -10.52
C ALA A 279 -18.16 -23.23 -11.48
N PRO A 280 -19.32 -23.91 -11.47
CA PRO A 280 -19.64 -24.96 -12.43
C PRO A 280 -19.45 -24.46 -13.88
N ASP A 281 -18.92 -25.31 -14.77
CA ASP A 281 -18.67 -25.02 -16.19
C ASP A 281 -17.71 -23.86 -16.48
N HIS A 282 -17.01 -23.35 -15.46
CA HIS A 282 -16.04 -22.26 -15.57
C HIS A 282 -14.66 -22.68 -15.08
N GLN A 283 -13.64 -22.03 -15.61
CA GLN A 283 -12.26 -22.21 -15.16
C GLN A 283 -12.02 -21.47 -13.86
N SER A 284 -11.20 -22.06 -13.00
CA SER A 284 -10.78 -21.46 -11.74
C SER A 284 -9.96 -20.18 -12.00
N VAL A 285 -10.25 -19.12 -11.24
CA VAL A 285 -9.56 -17.82 -11.36
C VAL A 285 -8.81 -17.49 -10.08
N ARG A 286 -7.52 -17.18 -10.24
CA ARG A 286 -6.64 -16.64 -9.19
C ARG A 286 -6.79 -15.13 -9.12
N TYR A 287 -7.33 -14.60 -8.03
CA TYR A 287 -7.58 -13.19 -7.84
C TYR A 287 -6.87 -12.65 -6.58
N PRO A 288 -5.69 -12.02 -6.71
CA PRO A 288 -4.98 -11.46 -5.58
C PRO A 288 -5.64 -10.16 -5.08
N VAL A 289 -5.75 -10.00 -3.76
CA VAL A 289 -6.34 -8.84 -3.08
C VAL A 289 -5.33 -8.27 -2.08
N TRP A 290 -5.29 -6.94 -1.96
CA TRP A 290 -4.58 -6.27 -0.88
C TRP A 290 -5.58 -5.47 -0.04
N LEU A 291 -5.71 -5.86 1.24
CA LEU A 291 -6.56 -5.20 2.22
C LEU A 291 -5.71 -4.26 3.06
N SER A 292 -6.10 -2.99 3.13
CA SER A 292 -5.56 -2.03 4.08
C SER A 292 -6.52 -1.86 5.26
N ARG A 293 -5.94 -1.48 6.41
CA ARG A 293 -6.67 -1.16 7.64
C ARG A 293 -7.82 -0.17 7.40
N CYS A 294 -8.98 -0.46 7.97
CA CYS A 294 -10.23 0.29 7.88
C CYS A 294 -10.72 0.58 6.45
N HIS A 295 -10.24 -0.14 5.44
CA HIS A 295 -10.66 0.05 4.06
C HIS A 295 -11.60 -1.08 3.62
N HIS A 296 -12.70 -0.68 2.99
CA HIS A 296 -13.59 -1.60 2.32
C HIS A 296 -13.15 -1.83 0.87
N TRP A 297 -12.65 -3.02 0.58
CA TRP A 297 -12.31 -3.46 -0.77
C TRP A 297 -13.55 -4.08 -1.44
N SER A 298 -13.89 -3.60 -2.65
CA SER A 298 -15.04 -4.11 -3.42
C SER A 298 -14.85 -4.06 -4.94
N GLY A 299 -13.61 -4.09 -5.44
CA GLY A 299 -13.35 -4.14 -6.89
C GLY A 299 -13.96 -2.99 -7.71
N ARG A 300 -14.11 -1.78 -7.14
CA ARG A 300 -14.71 -0.63 -7.83
C ARG A 300 -13.70 0.06 -8.77
N PRO A 301 -14.00 0.20 -10.07
CA PRO A 301 -13.18 0.96 -11.00
C PRO A 301 -13.08 2.45 -10.64
N PRO A 302 -12.07 3.18 -11.15
CA PRO A 302 -11.97 4.62 -10.94
C PRO A 302 -13.20 5.36 -11.48
N GLY A 303 -13.84 6.17 -10.62
CA GLY A 303 -15.04 6.94 -10.98
C GLY A 303 -16.34 6.14 -11.04
N SER A 304 -16.35 4.89 -10.54
CA SER A 304 -17.56 4.08 -10.39
C SER A 304 -17.84 3.80 -8.91
N ASP A 305 -19.11 3.88 -8.52
CA ASP A 305 -19.59 3.45 -7.20
C ASP A 305 -20.00 1.98 -7.17
N THR A 306 -20.09 1.33 -8.33
CA THR A 306 -20.47 -0.08 -8.45
C THR A 306 -19.23 -0.98 -8.58
N PRO A 307 -19.18 -2.11 -7.84
CA PRO A 307 -18.20 -3.17 -8.05
C PRO A 307 -18.21 -3.69 -9.48
N GLN A 308 -17.02 -3.88 -10.07
CA GLN A 308 -16.91 -4.68 -11.30
C GLN A 308 -16.81 -6.15 -10.93
N ALA A 309 -17.73 -6.97 -11.47
CA ALA A 309 -17.71 -8.41 -11.24
C ALA A 309 -16.43 -9.06 -11.80
N ILE A 310 -15.89 -10.01 -11.05
CA ILE A 310 -14.75 -10.83 -11.46
C ILE A 310 -15.28 -11.92 -12.38
N VAL A 311 -14.91 -11.84 -13.66
CA VAL A 311 -15.36 -12.78 -14.69
C VAL A 311 -14.53 -14.06 -14.64
N LEU A 312 -15.20 -15.19 -14.39
CA LEU A 312 -14.64 -16.53 -14.56
C LEU A 312 -14.84 -16.95 -16.03
N PRO A 313 -13.78 -17.34 -16.76
CA PRO A 313 -13.91 -17.81 -18.13
C PRO A 313 -14.63 -19.16 -18.21
N ARG A 314 -15.38 -19.43 -19.28
CA ARG A 314 -15.98 -20.77 -19.50
C ARG A 314 -14.91 -21.85 -19.64
N GLN A 315 -15.22 -23.07 -19.22
CA GLN A 315 -14.34 -24.21 -19.42
C GLN A 315 -14.03 -24.39 -20.92
N GLY A 316 -12.79 -24.73 -21.24
CA GLY A 316 -12.29 -24.80 -22.63
C GLY A 316 -12.00 -23.46 -23.33
N SER A 317 -12.38 -22.30 -22.76
CA SER A 317 -12.10 -20.99 -23.39
C SER A 317 -10.64 -20.51 -23.26
N LEU A 318 -9.87 -21.15 -22.38
CA LEU A 318 -8.45 -20.91 -22.15
C LEU A 318 -7.68 -22.22 -22.26
N THR A 319 -6.45 -22.12 -22.76
CA THR A 319 -5.45 -23.20 -22.76
C THR A 319 -4.75 -23.28 -21.40
N HIS A 320 -4.01 -24.37 -21.14
CA HIS A 320 -3.26 -24.54 -19.87
C HIS A 320 -2.17 -23.48 -19.63
N ASP A 321 -1.72 -22.83 -20.71
CA ASP A 321 -0.74 -21.75 -20.72
C ASP A 321 -1.36 -20.35 -20.72
N ASP A 322 -2.67 -20.22 -20.58
CA ASP A 322 -3.34 -18.93 -20.46
C ASP A 322 -3.57 -18.58 -18.99
N CYS A 323 -2.98 -17.48 -18.53
CA CYS A 323 -3.16 -16.96 -17.18
C CYS A 323 -4.12 -15.77 -17.19
N VAL A 324 -5.18 -15.84 -16.39
CA VAL A 324 -6.10 -14.71 -16.20
C VAL A 324 -5.48 -13.69 -15.26
N VAL A 325 -5.32 -12.46 -15.74
CA VAL A 325 -4.96 -11.30 -14.93
C VAL A 325 -6.19 -10.41 -14.82
N SER A 326 -6.99 -10.65 -13.78
CA SER A 326 -8.30 -10.01 -13.62
C SER A 326 -8.21 -8.50 -13.42
N ALA A 327 -9.27 -7.78 -13.81
CA ALA A 327 -9.39 -6.34 -13.61
C ALA A 327 -9.28 -5.97 -12.11
N GLY A 328 -8.65 -4.84 -11.82
CA GLY A 328 -8.53 -4.38 -10.43
C GLY A 328 -7.41 -3.38 -10.18
N TRP A 329 -7.45 -2.80 -8.98
CA TRP A 329 -6.42 -1.94 -8.43
C TRP A 329 -5.13 -2.69 -8.14
N CYS A 330 -4.00 -2.17 -8.59
CA CYS A 330 -2.67 -2.64 -8.24
C CYS A 330 -1.73 -1.47 -7.91
N MET A 331 -0.64 -1.79 -7.22
CA MET A 331 0.43 -0.84 -6.95
C MET A 331 1.53 -0.98 -8.03
N VAL A 332 1.77 0.08 -8.79
CA VAL A 332 2.82 0.13 -9.81
C VAL A 332 3.96 1.06 -9.37
N GLY A 333 5.14 0.86 -9.96
CA GLY A 333 6.34 1.63 -9.69
C GLY A 333 6.94 1.38 -8.30
N ASP A 334 7.98 2.16 -8.01
CA ASP A 334 8.60 2.25 -6.70
C ASP A 334 8.90 3.72 -6.33
N GLY A 335 9.18 3.96 -5.05
CA GLY A 335 9.49 5.30 -4.55
C GLY A 335 10.90 5.77 -4.93
N ALA A 336 11.76 4.87 -5.40
CA ALA A 336 13.17 5.14 -5.64
C ALA A 336 13.45 5.61 -7.08
N ARG A 337 12.55 5.31 -8.03
CA ARG A 337 12.70 5.60 -9.47
C ARG A 337 14.04 5.12 -10.05
N ARG A 338 14.62 4.06 -9.45
CA ARG A 338 15.87 3.46 -9.93
C ARG A 338 15.57 2.59 -11.15
N TRP A 339 16.54 2.46 -12.05
CA TRP A 339 16.45 1.53 -13.19
C TRP A 339 15.20 1.75 -14.07
N GLY A 340 14.83 3.01 -14.29
CA GLY A 340 13.68 3.40 -15.10
C GLY A 340 12.31 3.20 -14.44
N ALA A 341 12.26 2.75 -13.17
CA ALA A 341 11.02 2.51 -12.45
C ALA A 341 10.13 3.75 -12.38
N LEU A 342 8.82 3.52 -12.50
CA LEU A 342 7.82 4.56 -12.36
C LEU A 342 7.70 5.01 -10.91
N ALA A 343 7.13 6.20 -10.71
CA ALA A 343 6.74 6.63 -9.38
C ALA A 343 5.67 5.68 -8.83
N ARG A 344 5.79 5.35 -7.53
CA ARG A 344 4.80 4.53 -6.84
C ARG A 344 3.40 5.14 -6.98
N ALA A 345 2.47 4.40 -7.58
CA ALA A 345 1.09 4.83 -7.80
C ALA A 345 0.11 3.67 -7.69
N ARG A 346 -1.10 3.96 -7.22
CA ARG A 346 -2.24 3.02 -7.28
C ARG A 346 -2.95 3.22 -8.62
N VAL A 347 -3.05 2.15 -9.41
CA VAL A 347 -3.57 2.19 -10.78
C VAL A 347 -4.57 1.06 -10.99
N TRP A 348 -5.64 1.34 -11.71
CA TRP A 348 -6.59 0.33 -12.20
C TRP A 348 -6.12 -0.21 -13.54
N VAL A 349 -5.94 -1.53 -13.62
CA VAL A 349 -5.65 -2.22 -14.88
C VAL A 349 -6.82 -3.14 -15.19
N ASP A 350 -7.32 -3.07 -16.42
CA ASP A 350 -8.43 -3.90 -16.90
C ASP A 350 -8.04 -5.38 -16.96
N GLY A 351 -9.04 -6.25 -17.15
CA GLY A 351 -8.84 -7.70 -17.21
C GLY A 351 -8.24 -8.12 -18.54
N PHE A 352 -7.21 -8.96 -18.49
CA PHE A 352 -6.58 -9.55 -19.67
C PHE A 352 -6.13 -10.99 -19.40
N VAL A 353 -5.85 -11.70 -20.48
CA VAL A 353 -5.22 -13.02 -20.46
C VAL A 353 -3.79 -12.85 -20.94
N MET A 354 -2.83 -13.45 -20.23
CA MET A 354 -1.41 -13.45 -20.57
C MET A 354 -0.91 -14.87 -20.76
N LYS A 355 -0.07 -15.10 -21.77
CA LYS A 355 0.64 -16.39 -21.89
C LYS A 355 1.57 -16.61 -20.70
N ARG A 356 1.50 -17.79 -20.11
CA ARG A 356 2.29 -18.24 -18.95
C ARG A 356 3.79 -18.09 -19.20
N PHE A 357 4.22 -18.43 -20.40
CA PHE A 357 5.62 -18.46 -20.83
C PHE A 357 5.88 -17.46 -21.98
N PRO A 358 7.14 -17.04 -22.19
CA PRO A 358 7.52 -16.32 -23.40
C PRO A 358 7.38 -17.23 -24.62
N VAL A 359 7.25 -16.62 -25.79
CA VAL A 359 7.13 -17.37 -27.06
C VAL A 359 8.39 -18.22 -27.23
N THR A 360 8.20 -19.51 -27.54
CA THR A 360 9.30 -20.45 -27.71
C THR A 360 9.83 -20.45 -29.14
N ASN A 361 11.03 -21.00 -29.33
CA ASN A 361 11.61 -21.21 -30.65
C ASN A 361 10.72 -22.08 -31.54
N ALA A 362 10.11 -23.14 -31.00
CA ALA A 362 9.20 -24.00 -31.75
C ALA A 362 7.98 -23.23 -32.28
N ALA A 363 7.33 -22.46 -31.41
CA ALA A 363 6.15 -21.67 -31.79
C ALA A 363 6.50 -20.58 -32.82
N TYR A 364 7.68 -19.97 -32.70
CA TYR A 364 8.14 -18.97 -33.67
C TYR A 364 8.53 -19.59 -35.02
N LEU A 365 9.07 -20.81 -35.04
CA LEU A 365 9.35 -21.54 -36.28
C LEU A 365 8.07 -21.85 -37.05
N GLU A 366 6.99 -22.26 -36.37
CA GLU A 366 5.67 -22.47 -36.98
C GLU A 366 5.18 -21.19 -37.70
N PHE A 367 5.33 -20.02 -37.06
CA PHE A 367 5.01 -18.74 -37.67
C PHE A 367 5.79 -18.48 -38.96
N LEU A 368 7.11 -18.71 -38.96
CA LEU A 368 7.93 -18.51 -40.16
C LEU A 368 7.58 -19.50 -41.27
N GLN A 369 7.26 -20.74 -40.91
CA GLN A 369 6.82 -21.78 -41.84
C GLN A 369 5.48 -21.43 -42.49
N ASP A 370 4.51 -20.94 -41.71
CA ASP A 370 3.22 -20.46 -42.22
C ASP A 370 3.41 -19.30 -43.21
N LEU A 371 4.29 -18.34 -42.91
CA LEU A 371 4.59 -17.24 -43.84
C LEU A 371 5.16 -17.73 -45.17
N VAL A 372 6.03 -18.74 -45.15
CA VAL A 372 6.55 -19.37 -46.36
C VAL A 372 5.44 -20.07 -47.13
N GLY A 373 4.59 -20.84 -46.44
CA GLY A 373 3.44 -21.52 -47.05
C GLY A 373 2.47 -20.55 -47.75
N LEU A 374 2.37 -19.32 -47.25
CA LEU A 374 1.61 -18.22 -47.85
C LEU A 374 2.37 -17.46 -48.95
N GLY A 375 3.55 -17.92 -49.37
CA GLY A 375 4.38 -17.27 -50.40
C GLY A 375 5.08 -15.98 -49.92
N GLN A 376 5.10 -15.69 -48.62
CA GLN A 376 5.70 -14.48 -48.05
C GLN A 376 7.17 -14.70 -47.61
N GLU A 377 7.95 -15.41 -48.41
CA GLU A 377 9.32 -15.84 -48.03
C GLU A 377 10.25 -14.67 -47.67
N ARG A 378 10.23 -13.58 -48.45
CA ARG A 378 11.04 -12.38 -48.16
C ARG A 378 10.73 -11.83 -46.77
N ARG A 379 9.44 -11.78 -46.42
CA ARG A 379 8.98 -11.32 -45.10
C ARG A 379 9.43 -12.27 -44.00
N ALA A 380 9.34 -13.58 -44.21
CA ALA A 380 9.81 -14.56 -43.24
C ALA A 380 11.31 -14.40 -42.94
N LEU A 381 12.14 -14.17 -43.97
CA LEU A 381 13.58 -13.91 -43.83
C LEU A 381 13.88 -12.59 -43.09
N GLU A 382 13.09 -11.54 -43.30
CA GLU A 382 13.24 -10.26 -42.59
C GLU A 382 12.96 -10.39 -41.08
N LEU A 383 11.94 -11.19 -40.75
CA LEU A 383 11.45 -11.42 -39.38
C LEU A 383 12.20 -12.54 -38.65
N ALA A 384 13.00 -13.35 -39.34
CA ALA A 384 13.77 -14.42 -38.74
C ALA A 384 14.77 -13.91 -37.66
N PRO A 385 14.97 -14.65 -36.56
CA PRO A 385 16.01 -14.37 -35.57
C PRO A 385 17.40 -14.43 -36.18
N ARG A 386 18.24 -13.44 -35.88
CA ARG A 386 19.61 -13.36 -36.42
C ARG A 386 20.52 -12.53 -35.53
N VAL A 387 21.81 -12.84 -35.58
CA VAL A 387 22.85 -12.08 -34.89
C VAL A 387 23.10 -10.75 -35.59
N SER A 388 22.88 -9.64 -34.89
CA SER A 388 23.33 -8.34 -35.34
C SER A 388 24.85 -8.27 -35.22
N GLY A 389 25.55 -8.32 -36.36
CA GLY A 389 26.98 -8.02 -36.39
C GLY A 389 27.25 -6.53 -36.19
N ARG A 390 28.37 -6.17 -35.55
CA ARG A 390 29.04 -4.87 -35.79
C ARG A 390 29.31 -4.75 -37.30
N GLN A 391 29.29 -3.55 -37.88
CA GLN A 391 29.71 -3.35 -39.27
C GLN A 391 31.01 -4.12 -39.52
N GLY A 392 30.98 -5.12 -40.40
CA GLY A 392 32.13 -5.98 -40.74
C GLY A 392 32.21 -7.36 -40.06
N SER A 393 31.31 -7.73 -39.14
CA SER A 393 31.25 -9.10 -38.58
C SER A 393 30.10 -9.93 -39.19
N ARG A 394 30.35 -11.22 -39.47
CA ARG A 394 29.39 -12.13 -40.13
C ARG A 394 28.05 -12.13 -39.38
N ARG A 395 26.98 -11.75 -40.08
CA ARG A 395 25.57 -11.93 -39.68
C ARG A 395 25.28 -13.43 -39.64
N GLY A 396 25.32 -14.07 -38.48
CA GLY A 396 24.88 -15.46 -38.33
C GLY A 396 23.36 -15.49 -38.17
N ALA A 397 22.63 -16.20 -39.03
CA ALA A 397 21.21 -16.42 -38.78
C ALA A 397 21.05 -17.52 -37.70
N ILE A 398 19.97 -17.42 -36.93
CA ILE A 398 19.63 -18.41 -35.91
C ILE A 398 18.63 -19.40 -36.52
N PHE A 399 17.68 -18.88 -37.31
CA PHE A 399 16.80 -19.67 -38.17
C PHE A 399 17.09 -19.35 -39.64
N GLU A 400 17.24 -20.39 -40.46
CA GLU A 400 17.52 -20.28 -41.89
C GLU A 400 16.56 -21.15 -42.71
N ARG A 401 16.55 -20.94 -44.03
CA ARG A 401 15.74 -21.75 -44.95
C ARG A 401 16.28 -23.17 -45.02
N SER A 402 15.39 -24.14 -44.85
CA SER A 402 15.72 -25.56 -45.02
C SER A 402 15.87 -25.91 -46.50
N PRO A 403 16.87 -26.72 -46.91
CA PRO A 403 16.94 -27.30 -48.24
C PRO A 403 15.71 -28.16 -48.60
N ALA A 404 15.02 -28.72 -47.60
CA ALA A 404 13.78 -29.48 -47.79
C ALA A 404 12.54 -28.59 -48.01
N GLY A 405 12.71 -27.27 -47.98
CA GLY A 405 11.63 -26.29 -47.93
C GLY A 405 11.17 -26.05 -46.49
N GLY A 406 11.10 -24.79 -46.07
CA GLY A 406 10.71 -24.40 -44.70
C GLY A 406 11.80 -23.60 -43.95
N PHE A 407 11.72 -23.56 -42.62
CA PHE A 407 12.72 -22.93 -41.76
C PHE A 407 13.22 -23.92 -40.71
N ASP A 408 14.53 -23.95 -40.50
CA ASP A 408 15.23 -24.77 -39.50
C ASP A 408 16.06 -23.91 -38.55
N SER A 409 16.29 -24.42 -37.33
CA SER A 409 17.27 -23.82 -36.42
C SER A 409 18.68 -24.29 -36.73
N VAL A 410 19.53 -23.37 -37.19
CA VAL A 410 20.94 -23.66 -37.55
C VAL A 410 21.92 -23.40 -36.42
N ALA A 411 21.47 -22.70 -35.36
CA ALA A 411 22.28 -22.41 -34.18
C ALA A 411 22.04 -23.38 -33.01
N GLY A 412 21.28 -24.47 -33.23
CA GLY A 412 20.94 -25.44 -32.18
C GLY A 412 20.03 -24.85 -31.08
N ALA A 413 19.12 -23.95 -31.45
CA ALA A 413 18.21 -23.34 -30.49
C ALA A 413 17.16 -24.37 -30.03
N ASP A 414 17.07 -24.59 -28.72
CA ASP A 414 16.15 -25.57 -28.15
C ASP A 414 14.68 -25.18 -28.44
N PRO A 415 13.83 -26.12 -28.90
CA PRO A 415 12.41 -25.88 -29.17
C PRO A 415 11.62 -25.22 -28.02
N LEU A 416 11.97 -25.53 -26.76
CA LEU A 416 11.36 -24.98 -25.53
C LEU A 416 12.14 -23.79 -24.95
N GLY A 417 13.24 -23.39 -25.58
CA GLY A 417 13.90 -22.12 -25.29
C GLY A 417 13.05 -20.94 -25.77
N PRO A 418 13.13 -19.77 -25.10
CA PRO A 418 12.46 -18.56 -25.57
C PRO A 418 13.09 -18.08 -26.88
N VAL A 419 12.27 -17.58 -27.80
CA VAL A 419 12.77 -16.90 -29.00
C VAL A 419 13.34 -15.55 -28.62
N VAL A 420 14.55 -15.27 -29.10
CA VAL A 420 15.31 -14.03 -28.87
C VAL A 420 15.90 -13.50 -30.17
N MET A 421 16.66 -12.40 -30.13
CA MET A 421 17.34 -11.84 -31.31
C MET A 421 16.39 -11.39 -32.44
N ILE A 422 15.20 -10.94 -32.05
CA ILE A 422 14.19 -10.36 -32.93
C ILE A 422 13.93 -8.88 -32.60
N PRO A 423 13.65 -8.04 -33.60
CA PRO A 423 13.24 -6.67 -33.40
C PRO A 423 11.78 -6.63 -32.95
N HIS A 424 11.36 -5.49 -32.41
CA HIS A 424 9.99 -5.27 -31.93
C HIS A 424 8.94 -5.56 -33.02
N ALA A 425 9.17 -5.09 -34.25
CA ALA A 425 8.26 -5.32 -35.38
C ALA A 425 8.02 -6.81 -35.70
N ALA A 426 8.97 -7.69 -35.36
CA ALA A 426 8.81 -9.13 -35.55
C ALA A 426 7.98 -9.78 -34.44
N ALA A 427 8.11 -9.30 -33.21
CA ALA A 427 7.24 -9.67 -32.09
C ALA A 427 5.78 -9.23 -32.36
N GLU A 428 5.58 -8.01 -32.88
CA GLU A 428 4.26 -7.53 -33.31
C GLU A 428 3.68 -8.35 -34.47
N ALA A 429 4.49 -8.68 -35.48
CA ALA A 429 4.05 -9.49 -36.61
C ALA A 429 3.63 -10.90 -36.17
N TYR A 430 4.39 -11.52 -35.26
CA TYR A 430 4.00 -12.80 -34.66
C TYR A 430 2.68 -12.68 -33.89
N ALA A 431 2.53 -11.64 -33.05
CA ALA A 431 1.31 -11.43 -32.28
C ALA A 431 0.08 -11.30 -33.19
N HIS A 432 0.21 -10.57 -34.31
CA HIS A 432 -0.84 -10.42 -35.30
C HIS A 432 -1.16 -11.73 -36.02
N TRP A 433 -0.15 -12.51 -36.43
CA TRP A 433 -0.37 -13.84 -37.01
C TRP A 433 -1.08 -14.77 -36.02
N TYR A 434 -0.63 -14.81 -34.76
CA TYR A 434 -1.24 -15.65 -33.73
C TYR A 434 -2.68 -15.24 -33.44
N ALA A 435 -2.98 -13.93 -33.50
CA ALA A 435 -4.34 -13.41 -33.39
C ALA A 435 -5.24 -13.90 -34.53
N GLN A 436 -4.77 -13.84 -35.78
CA GLN A 436 -5.50 -14.37 -36.94
C GLN A 436 -5.70 -15.89 -36.83
N ARG A 437 -4.65 -16.63 -36.47
CA ARG A 437 -4.67 -18.09 -36.36
C ARG A 437 -5.64 -18.60 -35.29
N THR A 438 -5.76 -17.88 -34.18
CA THR A 438 -6.64 -18.28 -33.06
C THR A 438 -8.01 -17.60 -33.07
N GLY A 439 -8.22 -16.59 -33.91
CA GLY A 439 -9.44 -15.78 -33.91
C GLY A 439 -9.61 -14.89 -32.66
N LEU A 440 -8.55 -14.72 -31.86
CA LEU A 440 -8.56 -13.96 -30.61
C LEU A 440 -7.61 -12.75 -30.71
N PRO A 441 -7.89 -11.62 -30.05
CA PRO A 441 -7.13 -10.37 -30.25
C PRO A 441 -5.80 -10.34 -29.49
N TRP A 442 -4.89 -11.27 -29.81
CA TRP A 442 -3.55 -11.33 -29.21
C TRP A 442 -2.66 -10.17 -29.67
N ARG A 443 -1.87 -9.64 -28.73
CA ARG A 443 -0.96 -8.51 -28.91
C ARG A 443 0.21 -8.59 -27.91
N LEU A 444 1.17 -7.68 -28.04
CA LEU A 444 2.17 -7.46 -27.00
C LEU A 444 1.55 -6.84 -25.74
N PRO A 445 2.11 -7.10 -24.54
CA PRO A 445 1.66 -6.49 -23.30
C PRO A 445 1.93 -4.99 -23.28
N GLY A 446 1.02 -4.23 -22.67
CA GLY A 446 1.34 -2.90 -22.17
C GLY A 446 2.27 -2.97 -20.96
N GLU A 447 3.06 -1.94 -20.69
CA GLU A 447 4.06 -1.99 -19.61
C GLU A 447 3.44 -2.08 -18.21
N LEU A 448 2.25 -1.49 -18.01
CA LEU A 448 1.50 -1.57 -16.76
C LEU A 448 0.75 -2.91 -16.63
N GLU A 449 0.34 -3.51 -17.75
CA GLU A 449 -0.21 -4.87 -17.77
C GLU A 449 0.87 -5.88 -17.37
N TRP A 450 2.05 -5.78 -18.00
CA TRP A 450 3.21 -6.60 -17.67
C TRP A 450 3.57 -6.47 -16.19
N GLU A 451 3.65 -5.24 -15.68
CA GLU A 451 3.99 -5.01 -14.27
C GLU A 451 2.95 -5.64 -13.33
N LYS A 452 1.66 -5.44 -13.60
CA LYS A 452 0.61 -6.09 -12.80
C LYS A 452 0.75 -7.61 -12.85
N ALA A 453 0.92 -8.18 -14.04
CA ALA A 453 1.07 -9.63 -14.20
C ALA A 453 2.24 -10.18 -13.40
N ALA A 454 3.37 -9.46 -13.32
CA ALA A 454 4.53 -9.84 -12.53
C ALA A 454 4.34 -9.62 -11.02
N ARG A 455 3.79 -8.46 -10.64
CA ARG A 455 3.82 -7.91 -9.28
C ARG A 455 2.57 -8.21 -8.47
N GLY A 456 1.46 -8.63 -9.08
CA GLY A 456 0.20 -8.71 -8.37
C GLY A 456 -0.34 -7.33 -7.98
N VAL A 457 -0.96 -7.27 -6.80
CA VAL A 457 -1.62 -6.05 -6.28
C VAL A 457 -0.92 -5.48 -5.03
N ASP A 458 -0.02 -6.26 -4.41
CA ASP A 458 0.58 -6.01 -3.10
C ASP A 458 1.94 -5.29 -3.19
N GLY A 459 2.42 -5.01 -4.39
CA GLY A 459 3.64 -4.24 -4.61
C GLY A 459 4.94 -5.01 -4.33
N ARG A 460 4.92 -6.35 -4.42
CA ARG A 460 6.10 -7.20 -4.18
C ARG A 460 7.28 -6.90 -5.11
N ARG A 461 8.52 -6.94 -4.61
CA ARG A 461 9.72 -6.56 -5.41
C ARG A 461 10.02 -7.49 -6.59
N PHE A 462 9.77 -8.79 -6.41
CA PHE A 462 9.99 -9.88 -7.37
C PHE A 462 8.68 -10.66 -7.56
N PRO A 463 8.48 -11.40 -8.65
CA PRO A 463 7.23 -12.17 -8.86
C PRO A 463 6.85 -13.07 -7.67
N TRP A 464 7.86 -13.68 -7.04
CA TRP A 464 7.71 -14.56 -5.88
C TRP A 464 7.63 -13.84 -4.52
N GLY A 465 7.96 -12.55 -4.39
CA GLY A 465 7.98 -11.87 -3.08
C GLY A 465 8.93 -10.67 -2.97
N ASP A 466 9.44 -10.42 -1.76
CA ASP A 466 10.21 -9.21 -1.45
C ASP A 466 11.71 -9.45 -1.20
N ARG A 467 12.12 -10.71 -1.18
CA ARG A 467 13.50 -11.13 -0.90
C ARG A 467 14.06 -11.83 -2.12
N PHE A 468 15.21 -11.33 -2.57
CA PHE A 468 15.90 -11.91 -3.70
C PHE A 468 16.59 -13.20 -3.28
N ASP A 469 16.54 -14.18 -4.17
CA ASP A 469 17.37 -15.37 -4.13
C ASP A 469 17.67 -15.79 -5.58
N PRO A 470 18.95 -15.94 -5.97
CA PRO A 470 19.30 -16.26 -7.36
C PRO A 470 18.83 -17.66 -7.79
N THR A 471 18.44 -18.54 -6.85
CA THR A 471 17.87 -19.86 -7.19
C THR A 471 16.43 -19.78 -7.69
N HIS A 472 15.76 -18.64 -7.51
CA HIS A 472 14.34 -18.49 -7.84
C HIS A 472 14.07 -18.20 -9.31
N ALA A 473 15.01 -17.60 -10.04
CA ALA A 473 14.88 -17.21 -11.44
C ALA A 473 16.17 -17.49 -12.22
N ASN A 474 16.11 -17.52 -13.55
CA ASN A 474 17.31 -17.64 -14.38
C ASN A 474 18.03 -16.28 -14.47
N CYS A 475 19.09 -16.09 -13.69
CA CYS A 475 19.96 -14.91 -13.75
C CYS A 475 21.43 -15.34 -13.82
N ARG A 476 22.35 -14.37 -13.85
CA ARG A 476 23.77 -14.65 -14.01
C ARG A 476 24.34 -15.53 -12.89
N GLU A 477 23.87 -15.33 -11.67
CA GLU A 477 24.28 -16.08 -10.48
C GLU A 477 23.76 -17.52 -10.47
N THR A 478 22.72 -17.84 -11.23
CA THR A 478 22.16 -19.20 -11.30
C THR A 478 23.07 -20.16 -12.07
N ARG A 479 23.88 -19.64 -13.00
CA ARG A 479 24.91 -20.39 -13.75
C ARG A 479 26.25 -19.63 -13.72
N PRO A 480 27.01 -19.72 -12.62
CA PRO A 480 28.16 -18.85 -12.38
C PRO A 480 29.33 -19.05 -13.36
N LEU A 481 29.42 -20.22 -14.02
CA LEU A 481 30.47 -20.51 -15.00
C LEU A 481 30.15 -19.90 -16.37
N VAL A 482 28.96 -20.19 -16.90
CA VAL A 482 28.50 -19.69 -18.20
C VAL A 482 27.02 -19.33 -18.08
N PRO A 483 26.68 -18.05 -17.96
CA PRO A 483 25.30 -17.61 -18.01
C PRO A 483 24.70 -17.89 -19.39
N GLU A 484 23.50 -18.47 -19.42
CA GLU A 484 22.83 -18.84 -20.67
C GLU A 484 21.31 -18.89 -20.53
N LEU A 485 20.62 -18.95 -21.67
CA LEU A 485 19.19 -19.16 -21.72
C LEU A 485 18.81 -20.51 -21.11
N ALA A 486 17.68 -20.53 -20.41
CA ALA A 486 17.07 -21.74 -19.91
C ALA A 486 15.75 -21.99 -20.66
N LEU A 487 15.26 -23.23 -20.58
CA LEU A 487 13.93 -23.56 -21.06
C LEU A 487 12.90 -22.74 -20.27
N VAL A 488 11.77 -22.42 -20.92
CA VAL A 488 10.77 -21.52 -20.35
C VAL A 488 10.21 -21.99 -18.99
N ASP A 489 10.29 -23.28 -18.70
CA ASP A 489 9.76 -23.93 -17.50
C ASP A 489 10.83 -24.37 -16.47
N THR A 490 12.10 -24.03 -16.68
CA THR A 490 13.20 -24.48 -15.78
C THR A 490 13.11 -23.91 -14.36
N HIS A 491 12.51 -22.72 -14.19
CA HIS A 491 12.45 -22.03 -12.89
C HIS A 491 10.99 -21.92 -12.42
N PRO A 492 10.45 -22.89 -11.65
CA PRO A 492 9.06 -22.89 -11.21
C PRO A 492 8.77 -21.90 -10.08
N VAL A 493 9.81 -21.44 -9.38
CA VAL A 493 9.66 -20.44 -8.31
C VAL A 493 9.43 -19.03 -8.85
N ASP A 494 9.93 -18.72 -10.05
CA ASP A 494 9.62 -17.48 -10.78
C ASP A 494 8.20 -17.56 -11.34
N GLU A 495 7.22 -17.52 -10.44
CA GLU A 495 5.79 -17.53 -10.73
C GLU A 495 5.12 -16.35 -10.01
N SER A 496 4.28 -15.62 -10.74
CA SER A 496 3.52 -14.50 -10.20
C SER A 496 2.24 -14.95 -9.50
N PRO A 497 1.54 -14.06 -8.75
CA PRO A 497 0.23 -14.37 -8.17
C PRO A 497 -0.81 -14.94 -9.15
N TYR A 498 -0.69 -14.58 -10.43
CA TYR A 498 -1.60 -15.00 -11.50
C TYR A 498 -1.15 -16.30 -12.20
N GLY A 499 0.00 -16.87 -11.81
CA GLY A 499 0.55 -18.10 -12.41
C GLY A 499 1.46 -17.87 -13.62
N VAL A 500 1.80 -16.62 -13.94
CA VAL A 500 2.70 -16.30 -15.07
C VAL A 500 4.15 -16.56 -14.65
N ARG A 501 4.94 -17.20 -15.51
CA ARG A 501 6.28 -17.70 -15.17
C ARG A 501 7.41 -16.98 -15.90
N GLY A 502 8.58 -16.88 -15.27
CA GLY A 502 9.77 -16.32 -15.90
C GLY A 502 9.75 -14.79 -16.04
N LEU A 503 9.09 -14.06 -15.13
CA LEU A 503 9.01 -12.61 -15.18
C LEU A 503 10.17 -11.92 -14.43
N GLY A 504 10.86 -12.65 -13.56
CA GLY A 504 12.04 -12.20 -12.83
C GLY A 504 13.37 -12.56 -13.49
N GLY A 505 13.38 -13.35 -14.57
CA GLY A 505 14.61 -13.76 -15.24
C GLY A 505 14.39 -14.46 -16.58
N ASN A 506 15.45 -15.12 -17.06
CA ASN A 506 15.55 -15.76 -18.36
C ASN A 506 15.58 -14.76 -19.51
N VAL A 507 14.45 -14.21 -19.94
CA VAL A 507 14.40 -13.21 -21.01
C VAL A 507 13.50 -12.07 -20.63
N ARG A 508 13.84 -10.90 -21.16
CA ARG A 508 13.00 -9.71 -21.09
C ARG A 508 11.97 -9.73 -22.19
N ASP A 509 10.87 -9.03 -21.95
CA ASP A 509 9.77 -8.93 -22.89
C ASP A 509 9.71 -7.56 -23.54
N TRP A 510 9.61 -7.57 -24.88
CA TRP A 510 9.09 -6.43 -25.62
C TRP A 510 7.67 -6.09 -25.16
N CYS A 511 7.44 -4.82 -24.83
CA CYS A 511 6.11 -4.27 -24.59
C CYS A 511 5.62 -3.47 -25.81
N ALA A 512 4.31 -3.24 -25.90
CA ALA A 512 3.69 -2.42 -26.94
C ALA A 512 4.07 -0.93 -26.81
N ASP A 513 4.35 -0.46 -25.59
CA ASP A 513 4.57 0.95 -25.30
C ASP A 513 5.84 1.52 -25.94
N VAL A 514 5.73 2.77 -26.42
CA VAL A 514 6.91 3.63 -26.55
C VAL A 514 7.49 3.95 -25.19
N PHE A 515 8.82 4.06 -25.13
CA PHE A 515 9.45 4.42 -23.88
C PHE A 515 9.21 5.88 -23.52
N LEU A 516 8.38 6.09 -22.51
CA LEU A 516 8.21 7.39 -21.85
C LEU A 516 8.89 7.37 -20.48
N ARG A 517 9.67 8.40 -20.18
CA ARG A 517 10.41 8.51 -18.91
C ARG A 517 9.50 8.40 -17.68
N ASN A 518 8.31 9.00 -17.75
CA ASN A 518 7.34 9.01 -16.65
C ASN A 518 6.28 7.90 -16.76
N GLY A 519 6.45 6.97 -17.70
CA GLY A 519 5.45 5.95 -18.00
C GLY A 519 4.34 6.43 -18.92
N PRO A 520 3.32 5.60 -19.16
CA PRO A 520 2.22 5.93 -20.03
C PRO A 520 1.24 6.87 -19.28
N PRO A 521 0.42 7.64 -20.01
CA PRO A 521 -0.60 8.45 -19.37
C PRO A 521 -1.59 7.57 -18.58
N MET A 522 -1.99 8.01 -17.39
CA MET A 522 -2.93 7.27 -16.52
C MET A 522 -4.16 8.13 -16.19
N PRO A 523 -5.00 8.46 -17.19
CA PRO A 523 -6.17 9.30 -16.96
C PRO A 523 -7.08 8.64 -15.93
N ARG A 524 -7.45 9.40 -14.89
CA ARG A 524 -8.25 8.92 -13.75
C ARG A 524 -7.67 7.64 -13.11
N GLN A 525 -6.34 7.53 -13.02
CA GLN A 525 -5.65 6.38 -12.44
C GLN A 525 -5.93 5.05 -13.14
N ARG A 526 -6.36 5.07 -14.41
CA ARG A 526 -6.56 3.86 -15.22
C ARG A 526 -5.37 3.67 -16.17
N ALA A 527 -4.88 2.45 -16.28
CA ALA A 527 -3.76 2.11 -17.16
C ALA A 527 -4.13 2.32 -18.64
N THR A 528 -3.14 2.75 -19.42
CA THR A 528 -3.22 2.84 -20.88
C THR A 528 -1.94 2.28 -21.49
N VAL A 529 -1.96 2.08 -22.81
CA VAL A 529 -0.77 1.73 -23.60
C VAL A 529 -0.34 2.98 -24.38
N ALA A 530 0.91 3.39 -24.22
CA ALA A 530 1.48 4.52 -24.97
C ALA A 530 1.82 4.10 -26.40
N ALA A 531 0.95 4.45 -27.36
CA ALA A 531 1.16 4.15 -28.77
C ALA A 531 2.33 4.95 -29.38
N ALA A 532 3.03 4.34 -30.34
CA ALA A 532 4.06 5.00 -31.11
C ALA A 532 3.49 5.97 -32.15
N HIS A 533 4.11 7.13 -32.31
CA HIS A 533 3.94 8.00 -33.46
C HIS A 533 5.17 7.87 -34.37
N ASN A 534 5.14 8.47 -35.56
CA ASN A 534 6.17 8.28 -36.60
C ASN A 534 7.60 8.75 -36.21
N ARG A 535 7.85 9.22 -34.97
CA ARG A 535 9.14 9.76 -34.52
C ARG A 535 9.80 8.98 -33.38
N GLU A 536 9.08 8.11 -32.66
CA GLU A 536 9.65 7.36 -31.53
C GLU A 536 10.32 6.04 -31.96
N THR A 537 11.65 5.99 -31.78
CA THR A 537 12.48 4.85 -32.18
C THR A 537 12.68 3.81 -31.09
N THR A 538 12.27 4.07 -29.84
CA THR A 538 12.49 3.14 -28.71
C THR A 538 11.19 2.61 -28.12
N ARG A 539 11.26 1.39 -27.59
CA ARG A 539 10.15 0.66 -26.96
C ARG A 539 10.52 0.29 -25.53
N VAL A 540 9.50 0.10 -24.71
CA VAL A 540 9.67 -0.39 -23.35
C VAL A 540 10.02 -1.88 -23.39
N VAL A 541 11.01 -2.23 -22.58
CA VAL A 541 11.37 -3.61 -22.25
C VAL A 541 11.21 -3.83 -20.73
N ARG A 542 10.63 -4.97 -20.35
CA ARG A 542 10.37 -5.34 -18.95
C ARG A 542 10.93 -6.72 -18.60
N GLY A 543 11.11 -6.97 -17.30
CA GLY A 543 11.63 -8.22 -16.76
C GLY A 543 13.13 -8.24 -16.56
N GLY A 544 13.61 -9.38 -16.07
CA GLY A 544 15.03 -9.71 -15.94
C GLY A 544 15.48 -10.67 -17.04
N CYS A 545 16.79 -10.82 -17.20
CA CYS A 545 17.35 -11.85 -18.07
C CYS A 545 18.45 -12.66 -17.40
N TRP A 546 18.82 -13.76 -18.05
CA TRP A 546 19.91 -14.66 -17.68
C TRP A 546 21.27 -13.96 -17.51
N ALA A 547 21.46 -12.77 -18.11
CA ALA A 547 22.71 -12.02 -18.05
C ALA A 547 22.74 -10.95 -16.94
N ASP A 548 21.61 -10.66 -16.31
CA ASP A 548 21.55 -9.65 -15.25
C ASP A 548 22.19 -10.17 -13.96
N ASN A 549 22.89 -9.28 -13.25
CA ASN A 549 23.45 -9.56 -11.93
C ASN A 549 22.56 -9.00 -10.83
N GLY A 550 22.53 -9.72 -9.71
CA GLY A 550 21.94 -9.30 -8.46
C GLY A 550 20.43 -9.14 -8.52
N GLU A 551 19.89 -8.59 -7.43
CA GLU A 551 18.45 -8.42 -7.30
C GLU A 551 17.86 -7.42 -8.30
N GLU A 552 18.67 -6.50 -8.82
CA GLU A 552 18.22 -5.45 -9.72
C GLU A 552 17.75 -5.99 -11.08
N GLY A 553 18.26 -7.15 -11.50
CA GLY A 553 17.80 -7.85 -12.69
C GLY A 553 16.37 -8.35 -12.56
N ALA A 554 16.00 -8.87 -11.38
CA ALA A 554 14.73 -9.56 -11.18
C ALA A 554 13.56 -8.65 -10.76
N MET A 555 13.80 -7.35 -10.59
CA MET A 555 12.78 -6.44 -10.07
C MET A 555 11.61 -6.28 -11.04
N THR A 556 10.39 -6.41 -10.51
CA THR A 556 9.17 -6.22 -11.30
C THR A 556 9.00 -4.78 -11.78
N THR A 557 9.68 -3.79 -11.19
CA THR A 557 9.55 -2.35 -11.53
C THR A 557 10.56 -1.86 -12.56
N ARG A 558 11.57 -2.67 -12.93
CA ARG A 558 12.65 -2.26 -13.84
C ARG A 558 12.16 -2.04 -15.27
N ARG A 559 12.49 -0.90 -15.86
CA ARG A 559 12.08 -0.53 -17.22
C ARG A 559 13.27 -0.09 -18.03
N GLU A 560 13.33 -0.54 -19.28
CA GLU A 560 14.40 -0.13 -20.19
C GLU A 560 13.88 0.42 -21.50
N SER A 561 14.64 1.36 -22.05
CA SER A 561 14.41 1.98 -23.36
C SER A 561 15.35 1.33 -24.37
N ILE A 562 14.80 0.55 -25.29
CA ILE A 562 15.59 -0.15 -26.30
C ILE A 562 15.11 0.27 -27.70
N PRO A 563 16.01 0.54 -28.68
CA PRO A 563 15.64 0.79 -30.07
C PRO A 563 14.78 -0.34 -30.64
N ALA A 564 13.71 -0.02 -31.36
CA ALA A 564 12.72 -0.98 -31.85
C ALA A 564 13.30 -1.98 -32.86
N ASP A 565 14.41 -1.64 -33.52
CA ASP A 565 15.15 -2.48 -34.47
C ASP A 565 16.26 -3.32 -33.82
N ALA A 566 16.49 -3.16 -32.50
CA ALA A 566 17.50 -3.90 -31.78
C ALA A 566 17.20 -5.40 -31.74
N ARG A 567 18.26 -6.20 -31.76
CA ARG A 567 18.22 -7.66 -31.59
C ARG A 567 19.21 -8.01 -30.50
N ALA A 568 18.71 -8.61 -29.42
CA ALA A 568 19.53 -8.95 -28.27
C ALA A 568 19.26 -10.38 -27.77
N PRO A 569 20.27 -11.09 -27.25
CA PRO A 569 20.16 -12.51 -26.89
C PRO A 569 19.41 -12.74 -25.57
N TRP A 570 19.02 -11.66 -24.91
CA TRP A 570 18.27 -11.62 -23.66
C TRP A 570 16.87 -11.02 -23.85
N LEU A 571 16.46 -10.73 -25.09
CA LEU A 571 15.23 -10.01 -25.41
C LEU A 571 14.31 -10.86 -26.29
N GLY A 572 13.19 -11.28 -25.71
CA GLY A 572 12.10 -12.00 -26.35
C GLY A 572 10.79 -11.25 -26.18
N PHE A 573 9.68 -11.98 -26.06
CA PHE A 573 8.35 -11.40 -25.87
C PHE A 573 7.31 -12.42 -25.41
N ARG A 574 6.17 -11.89 -24.96
CA ARG A 574 4.97 -12.63 -24.56
C ARG A 574 3.74 -12.04 -25.23
N LEU A 575 2.66 -12.82 -25.23
CA LEU A 575 1.37 -12.39 -25.73
C LEU A 575 0.37 -12.15 -24.61
N VAL A 576 -0.44 -11.12 -24.80
CA VAL A 576 -1.64 -10.86 -24.02
C VAL A 576 -2.83 -10.65 -24.94
N ARG A 577 -4.04 -10.80 -24.41
CA ARG A 577 -5.29 -10.36 -25.06
C ARG A 577 -6.22 -9.80 -24.02
N SER A 578 -7.05 -8.82 -24.39
CA SER A 578 -8.10 -8.33 -23.49
C SER A 578 -9.04 -9.47 -23.12
N GLN A 579 -9.50 -9.49 -21.88
CA GLN A 579 -10.57 -10.39 -21.47
C GLN A 579 -11.85 -9.87 -22.14
N SER A 580 -12.50 -10.70 -22.96
CA SER A 580 -13.77 -10.33 -23.57
C SER A 580 -14.77 -10.09 -22.46
N ASN A 581 -15.17 -8.83 -22.24
CA ASN A 581 -16.38 -8.53 -21.48
C ASN A 581 -17.55 -8.98 -22.35
N SER A 582 -17.92 -10.25 -22.27
CA SER A 582 -19.19 -10.71 -22.84
C SER A 582 -20.33 -10.16 -22.00
N THR A 583 -20.63 -8.87 -22.18
CA THR A 583 -22.00 -8.39 -22.15
C THR A 583 -22.45 -8.38 -23.60
N LEU A 584 -23.06 -9.48 -24.02
CA LEU A 584 -24.09 -9.44 -25.05
C LEU A 584 -25.31 -8.73 -24.48
#